data_AF-A0A1G7S8G2-F1
#
_entry.id   AF-A0A1G7S8G2-F1
#
_cell.length_a   1.000
_cell.length_b   1.000
_cell.length_c   1.000
_cell.angle_alpha   90.00
_cell.angle_beta   90.00
_cell.angle_gamma   90.00
#
_symmetry.space_group_name_H-M   'P 1'
#
loop_
_entity.id
_entity.type
_entity.pdbx_description
1 polymer ?
#
loop_
_entity_poly.entity_id
_entity_poly.type
_entity_poly.pdbx_seq_one_letter_code
_entity_poly.pdbx_strand_id
1 'polypeptide(L)'
;MDEIQRLSELLSANQRFEEQKHQRFRDDLTQWNASIEALYQQVEDWLARLVEAGQTRFEYEPHLAQNKGYPDENSPFMTRRMCFALGAHPVEFVPDAMGSKGQVSLSVSGLSLHGQEKYSLQLDAGRRDWMLRKTVGVKDTEPLAFTADYFGRLLQGVVPQRQG
;
A
#
# COMPACT_ATOMS: atom_id res chain seq x y z
N MET A 1 -3.85 45.37 27.65
CA MET A 1 -3.38 44.01 27.33
C MET A 1 -2.00 44.18 26.74
N ASP A 2 -0.97 43.67 27.42
CA ASP A 2 0.44 43.87 27.05
C ASP A 2 0.76 43.06 25.78
N GLU A 3 1.44 43.68 24.81
CA GLU A 3 1.82 43.03 23.55
C GLU A 3 2.77 41.84 23.80
N ILE A 4 3.59 41.90 24.85
CA ILE A 4 4.47 40.80 25.26
C ILE A 4 3.66 39.60 25.77
N GLN A 5 2.58 39.85 26.51
CA GLN A 5 1.69 38.79 27.00
C GLN A 5 0.98 38.10 25.83
N ARG A 6 0.51 38.87 24.83
CA ARG A 6 -0.09 38.33 23.60
C ARG A 6 0.89 37.49 22.78
N LEU A 7 2.15 37.91 22.69
CA LEU A 7 3.19 37.13 22.01
C LEU A 7 3.46 35.80 22.74
N SER A 8 3.52 35.81 24.07
CA SER A 8 3.70 34.59 24.88
C SER A 8 2.57 33.58 24.66
N GLU A 9 1.32 34.06 24.62
CA GLU A 9 0.14 33.23 24.33
C GLU A 9 0.19 32.63 22.91
N LEU A 10 0.56 33.43 21.90
CA LEU A 10 0.71 32.96 20.52
C LEU A 10 1.81 31.90 20.37
N LEU A 11 2.98 32.11 20.99
CA LEU A 11 4.08 31.15 20.96
C LEU A 11 3.69 29.83 21.64
N SER A 12 3.01 29.91 22.79
CA SER A 12 2.52 28.73 23.50
C SER A 12 1.47 27.96 22.69
N ALA A 13 0.55 28.67 22.04
CA ALA A 13 -0.45 28.06 21.17
C ALA A 13 0.18 27.38 19.95
N ASN A 14 1.20 28.01 19.35
CA ASN A 14 1.93 27.46 18.21
C ASN A 14 2.72 26.19 18.58
N GLN A 15 3.40 26.19 19.73
CA GLN A 15 4.10 25.00 20.23
C GLN A 15 3.15 23.80 20.40
N ARG A 16 1.99 24.01 21.05
CA ARG A 16 0.97 22.96 21.21
C ARG A 16 0.44 22.47 19.86
N PHE A 17 0.29 23.37 18.88
CA PHE A 17 -0.17 23.01 17.55
C PHE A 17 0.84 22.11 16.83
N GLU A 18 2.13 22.45 16.87
CA GLU A 18 3.18 21.62 16.27
C GLU A 18 3.32 20.27 17.00
N GLU A 19 3.23 20.22 18.33
CA GLU A 19 3.21 18.97 19.09
C GLU A 19 2.05 18.05 18.66
N GLN A 20 0.83 18.60 18.56
CA GLN A 20 -0.35 17.84 18.11
C GLN A 20 -0.18 17.34 16.68
N LYS A 21 0.39 18.15 15.79
CA LYS A 21 0.67 17.78 14.41
C LYS A 21 1.70 16.65 14.32
N HIS A 22 2.79 16.71 15.10
CA HIS A 22 3.76 15.63 15.17
C HIS A 22 3.16 14.32 15.70
N GLN A 23 2.32 14.40 16.74
CA GLN A 23 1.66 13.21 17.27
C GLN A 23 0.72 12.58 16.24
N ARG A 24 -0.15 13.39 15.60
CA ARG A 24 -1.05 12.90 14.54
C ARG A 24 -0.28 12.24 13.41
N PHE A 25 0.83 12.84 12.98
CA PHE A 25 1.67 12.25 11.94
C PHE A 25 2.23 10.88 12.34
N ARG A 26 2.65 10.71 13.60
CA ARG A 26 3.12 9.40 14.11
C ARG A 26 2.00 8.37 14.17
N ASP A 27 0.81 8.78 14.59
CA ASP A 27 -0.37 7.91 14.64
C ASP A 27 -0.75 7.46 13.21
N ASP A 28 -0.79 8.40 12.27
CA ASP A 28 -1.05 8.13 10.86
C ASP A 28 0.00 7.17 10.26
N LEU A 29 1.29 7.40 10.54
CA LEU A 29 2.37 6.53 10.07
C LEU A 29 2.23 5.10 10.60
N THR A 30 1.87 4.97 11.88
CA THR A 30 1.61 3.68 12.53
C THR A 30 0.44 2.96 11.86
N GLN A 31 -0.66 3.68 11.62
CA GLN A 31 -1.84 3.14 10.96
C GLN A 31 -1.55 2.75 9.50
N TRP A 32 -0.77 3.55 8.78
CA TRP A 32 -0.36 3.26 7.40
C TRP A 32 0.39 1.93 7.31
N ASN A 33 1.38 1.71 8.19
CA ASN A 33 2.13 0.45 8.18
C ASN A 33 1.26 -0.74 8.62
N ALA A 34 0.40 -0.55 9.64
CA ALA A 34 -0.52 -1.59 10.10
C ALA A 34 -1.51 -2.01 9.00
N SER A 35 -2.00 -1.07 8.19
CA SER A 35 -2.90 -1.37 7.06
C SER A 35 -2.21 -2.22 5.97
N ILE A 36 -0.92 -1.99 5.72
CA ILE A 36 -0.12 -2.79 4.76
C ILE A 36 0.08 -4.21 5.28
N GLU A 37 0.49 -4.35 6.54
CA GLU A 37 0.68 -5.66 7.17
C GLU A 37 -0.63 -6.47 7.23
N ALA A 38 -1.76 -5.81 7.50
CA ALA A 38 -3.08 -6.45 7.47
C ALA A 38 -3.45 -6.94 6.05
N LEU A 39 -3.17 -6.15 5.01
CA LEU A 39 -3.36 -6.56 3.62
C LEU A 39 -2.50 -7.78 3.28
N TYR A 40 -1.24 -7.79 3.73
CA TYR A 40 -0.32 -8.90 3.51
C TYR A 40 -0.84 -10.18 4.17
N GLN A 41 -1.24 -10.12 5.44
CA GLN A 41 -1.84 -11.28 6.10
C GLN A 41 -3.08 -11.80 5.35
N GLN A 42 -3.95 -10.89 4.89
CA GLN A 42 -5.13 -11.24 4.12
C GLN A 42 -4.79 -11.96 2.81
N VAL A 43 -3.73 -11.53 2.10
CA VAL A 43 -3.25 -12.19 0.88
C VAL A 43 -2.63 -13.56 1.20
N GLU A 44 -1.87 -13.68 2.28
CA GLU A 44 -1.32 -14.96 2.73
C GLU A 44 -2.43 -15.97 3.05
N ASP A 45 -3.46 -15.53 3.79
CA ASP A 45 -4.59 -16.37 4.16
C ASP A 45 -5.34 -16.90 2.92
N TRP A 46 -5.51 -16.05 1.90
CA TRP A 46 -6.15 -16.45 0.65
C TRP A 46 -5.33 -17.46 -0.15
N LEU A 47 -4.00 -17.38 -0.08
CA LEU A 47 -3.10 -18.26 -0.82
C LEU A 47 -2.53 -19.40 0.04
N ALA A 48 -2.98 -19.56 1.29
CA ALA A 48 -2.47 -20.53 2.25
C ALA A 48 -2.41 -21.96 1.67
N ARG A 49 -3.46 -22.36 0.93
CA ARG A 49 -3.53 -23.69 0.30
C ARG A 49 -2.45 -23.90 -0.78
N LEU A 50 -2.03 -22.85 -1.48
CA LEU A 50 -0.94 -22.93 -2.46
C LEU A 50 0.42 -23.04 -1.77
N VAL A 51 0.60 -22.34 -0.65
CA VAL A 51 1.81 -22.44 0.20
C VAL A 51 1.93 -23.84 0.80
N GLU A 52 0.86 -24.37 1.39
CA GLU A 52 0.81 -25.73 1.94
C GLU A 52 1.12 -26.81 0.90
N ALA A 53 0.69 -26.59 -0.35
CA ALA A 53 0.99 -27.48 -1.47
C ALA A 53 2.40 -27.28 -2.07
N GLY A 54 3.20 -26.36 -1.53
CA GLY A 54 4.54 -26.04 -2.03
C GLY A 54 4.56 -25.38 -3.41
N GLN A 55 3.44 -24.77 -3.84
CA GLN A 55 3.29 -24.17 -5.16
C GLN A 55 3.70 -22.69 -5.20
N THR A 56 3.78 -22.05 -4.05
CA THR A 56 4.26 -20.67 -3.88
C THR A 56 4.90 -20.51 -2.50
N ARG A 57 5.64 -19.42 -2.32
CA ARG A 57 6.15 -18.96 -1.03
C ARG A 57 6.22 -17.43 -1.03
N PHE A 58 6.02 -16.84 0.14
CA PHE A 58 6.15 -15.40 0.33
C PHE A 58 7.57 -15.04 0.74
N GLU A 59 8.08 -13.97 0.15
CA GLU A 59 9.36 -13.35 0.46
C GLU A 59 9.11 -11.87 0.77
N TYR A 60 9.86 -11.34 1.74
CA TYR A 60 9.69 -9.96 2.22
C TYR A 60 11.01 -9.21 2.17
N GLU A 61 11.02 -8.08 1.46
CA GLU A 61 12.21 -7.25 1.28
C GLU A 61 12.04 -5.88 1.94
N PRO A 62 13.03 -5.36 2.67
CA PRO A 62 12.98 -3.99 3.19
C PRO A 62 12.71 -2.96 2.09
N HIS A 63 11.82 -2.02 2.37
CA HIS A 63 11.38 -1.03 1.40
C HIS A 63 11.20 0.34 2.03
N LEU A 64 11.83 1.33 1.42
CA LEU A 64 11.63 2.73 1.73
C LEU A 64 10.64 3.32 0.74
N ALA A 65 9.41 3.57 1.19
CA ALA A 65 8.37 4.12 0.34
C ALA A 65 8.59 5.62 0.14
N GLN A 66 8.49 6.09 -1.09
CA GLN A 66 8.78 7.48 -1.47
C GLN A 66 7.66 8.02 -2.35
N ASN A 67 7.43 9.33 -2.29
CA ASN A 67 6.53 10.03 -3.22
C ASN A 67 6.98 11.50 -3.38
N LYS A 68 6.27 12.29 -4.19
CA LYS A 68 6.60 13.72 -4.39
C LYS A 68 6.63 14.54 -3.11
N GLY A 69 5.90 14.12 -2.07
CA GLY A 69 5.88 14.77 -0.75
C GLY A 69 7.01 14.33 0.17
N TYR A 70 7.61 13.15 -0.06
CA TYR A 70 8.73 12.59 0.71
C TYR A 70 9.82 12.06 -0.25
N PRO A 71 10.59 12.95 -0.90
CA PRO A 71 11.49 12.58 -1.99
C PRO A 71 12.96 12.45 -1.53
N ASP A 72 13.35 11.42 -0.78
CA ASP A 72 14.77 11.05 -0.53
C ASP A 72 14.91 9.86 0.47
N GLU A 73 16.16 9.61 0.90
CA GLU A 73 16.59 8.61 1.90
C GLU A 73 16.02 8.86 3.31
N ASN A 74 15.40 10.01 3.59
CA ASN A 74 14.85 10.36 4.91
C ASN A 74 13.34 10.14 5.01
N SER A 75 12.73 9.47 4.03
CA SER A 75 11.31 9.15 4.11
C SER A 75 11.01 8.36 5.39
N PRO A 76 10.00 8.77 6.19
CA PRO A 76 9.64 8.06 7.41
C PRO A 76 8.86 6.76 7.12
N PHE A 77 8.55 6.48 5.85
CA PHE A 77 7.73 5.36 5.40
C PHE A 77 8.59 4.11 5.13
N MET A 78 9.11 3.52 6.20
CA MET A 78 9.84 2.25 6.15
C MET A 78 8.87 1.08 6.31
N THR A 79 8.91 0.13 5.39
CA THR A 79 8.06 -1.07 5.38
C THR A 79 8.74 -2.19 4.60
N ARG A 80 7.98 -3.16 4.07
CA ARG A 80 8.48 -4.26 3.26
C ARG A 80 7.70 -4.37 1.95
N ARG A 81 8.34 -4.87 0.90
CA ARG A 81 7.66 -5.43 -0.28
C ARG A 81 7.28 -6.86 0.04
N MET A 82 6.11 -7.30 -0.42
CA MET A 82 5.75 -8.71 -0.47
C MET A 82 5.95 -9.22 -1.89
N CYS A 83 6.71 -10.30 -2.03
CA CYS A 83 6.98 -10.98 -3.30
C CYS A 83 6.58 -12.45 -3.19
N PHE A 84 6.01 -13.01 -4.26
CA PHE A 84 5.81 -14.45 -4.40
C PHE A 84 5.81 -14.84 -5.88
N ALA A 85 5.78 -16.13 -6.19
CA ALA A 85 5.74 -16.59 -7.57
C ALA A 85 4.69 -17.67 -7.80
N LEU A 86 3.99 -17.59 -8.92
CA LEU A 86 3.14 -18.66 -9.44
C LEU A 86 3.89 -19.39 -10.55
N GLY A 87 4.55 -20.50 -10.19
CA GLY A 87 5.50 -21.15 -11.08
C GLY A 87 6.70 -20.24 -11.36
N ALA A 88 6.88 -19.81 -12.62
CA ALA A 88 7.94 -18.88 -13.01
C ALA A 88 7.48 -17.41 -13.08
N HIS A 89 6.22 -17.10 -12.74
CA HIS A 89 5.66 -15.76 -12.84
C HIS A 89 5.72 -15.04 -11.49
N PRO A 90 6.56 -13.99 -11.34
CA PRO A 90 6.64 -13.23 -10.09
C PRO A 90 5.43 -12.30 -9.93
N VAL A 91 5.00 -12.12 -8.69
CA VAL A 91 3.97 -11.17 -8.26
C VAL A 91 4.54 -10.36 -7.11
N GLU A 92 4.44 -9.04 -7.20
CA GLU A 92 5.01 -8.14 -6.19
C GLU A 92 4.01 -7.07 -5.76
N PHE A 93 4.02 -6.78 -4.46
CA PHE A 93 3.26 -5.71 -3.83
C PHE A 93 4.25 -4.71 -3.26
N VAL A 94 4.25 -3.49 -3.82
CA VAL A 94 5.20 -2.43 -3.47
C VAL A 94 4.44 -1.26 -2.86
N PRO A 95 4.57 -1.01 -1.54
CA PRO A 95 3.90 0.12 -0.91
C PRO A 95 4.42 1.48 -1.35
N ASP A 96 3.51 2.46 -1.41
CA ASP A 96 3.84 3.87 -1.62
C ASP A 96 3.83 4.64 -0.31
N ALA A 97 4.59 5.74 -0.24
CA ALA A 97 4.49 6.67 0.88
C ALA A 97 3.06 7.22 0.97
N MET A 98 2.58 7.41 2.20
CA MET A 98 1.20 7.83 2.47
C MET A 98 0.79 9.03 1.61
N GLY A 99 -0.39 8.88 0.99
CA GLY A 99 -0.98 9.88 0.11
C GLY A 99 -1.71 10.98 0.88
N SER A 100 -2.40 11.83 0.13
CA SER A 100 -3.23 12.89 0.73
C SER A 100 -4.27 12.32 1.68
N LYS A 101 -4.50 13.00 2.80
CA LYS A 101 -5.54 12.65 3.80
C LYS A 101 -5.37 11.25 4.40
N GLY A 102 -4.14 10.74 4.50
CA GLY A 102 -3.89 9.43 5.12
C GLY A 102 -4.19 8.22 4.23
N GLN A 103 -4.34 8.42 2.92
CA GLN A 103 -4.55 7.31 1.98
C GLN A 103 -3.33 6.38 1.97
N VAL A 104 -3.59 5.07 2.02
CA VAL A 104 -2.57 4.03 1.85
C VAL A 104 -2.68 3.47 0.43
N SER A 105 -1.56 3.29 -0.26
CA SER A 105 -1.55 2.66 -1.58
C SER A 105 -0.37 1.73 -1.78
N LEU A 106 -0.56 0.76 -2.69
CA LEU A 106 0.48 -0.13 -3.17
C LEU A 106 0.36 -0.28 -4.69
N SER A 107 1.50 -0.39 -5.36
CA SER A 107 1.57 -0.90 -6.72
C SER A 107 1.61 -2.44 -6.70
N VAL A 108 0.88 -3.08 -7.61
CA VAL A 108 0.87 -4.54 -7.75
C VAL A 108 1.30 -4.93 -9.17
N SER A 109 2.37 -5.71 -9.27
CA SER A 109 2.91 -6.23 -10.52
C SER A 109 2.67 -7.75 -10.63
N GLY A 110 2.79 -8.33 -11.83
CA GLY A 110 2.60 -9.77 -12.01
C GLY A 110 1.14 -10.24 -12.10
N LEU A 111 0.19 -9.32 -12.31
CA LEU A 111 -1.23 -9.64 -12.53
C LEU A 111 -1.63 -9.58 -14.02
N SER A 112 -0.65 -9.48 -14.93
CA SER A 112 -0.87 -9.47 -16.38
C SER A 112 0.33 -10.05 -17.12
N LEU A 113 0.09 -10.89 -18.13
CA LEU A 113 1.13 -11.53 -18.94
C LEU A 113 1.87 -10.56 -19.87
N HIS A 114 1.20 -9.49 -20.32
CA HIS A 114 1.69 -8.62 -21.38
C HIS A 114 2.24 -7.28 -20.87
N GLY A 115 2.24 -7.06 -19.55
CA GLY A 115 2.83 -5.89 -18.89
C GLY A 115 2.20 -4.53 -19.24
N GLN A 116 1.15 -4.49 -20.07
CA GLN A 116 0.45 -3.25 -20.43
C GLN A 116 -0.50 -2.75 -19.35
N GLU A 117 -0.86 -3.64 -18.43
CA GLU A 117 -1.81 -3.38 -17.36
C GLU A 117 -1.05 -3.13 -16.06
N LYS A 118 -1.33 -1.99 -15.43
CA LYS A 118 -0.81 -1.65 -14.11
C LYS A 118 -1.92 -1.79 -13.09
N TYR A 119 -1.62 -2.41 -11.96
CA TYR A 119 -2.57 -2.58 -10.87
C TYR A 119 -2.10 -1.79 -9.66
N SER A 120 -3.04 -1.16 -8.97
CA SER A 120 -2.77 -0.45 -7.72
C SER A 120 -3.88 -0.69 -6.72
N LEU A 121 -3.51 -0.88 -5.45
CA LEU A 121 -4.42 -0.99 -4.33
C LEU A 121 -4.48 0.34 -3.60
N GLN A 122 -5.69 0.75 -3.21
CA GLN A 122 -5.93 2.00 -2.48
C GLN A 122 -6.86 1.74 -1.30
N LEU A 123 -6.48 2.25 -0.14
CA LEU A 123 -7.30 2.30 1.06
C LEU A 123 -7.45 3.76 1.49
N ASP A 124 -8.65 4.30 1.31
CA ASP A 124 -8.97 5.66 1.76
C ASP A 124 -9.13 5.70 3.29
N ALA A 125 -8.75 6.80 3.92
CA ALA A 125 -8.92 6.98 5.36
C ALA A 125 -10.38 6.78 5.79
N GLY A 126 -10.58 5.93 6.81
CA GLY A 126 -11.90 5.58 7.33
C GLY A 126 -12.64 4.48 6.55
N ARG A 127 -12.11 4.00 5.42
CA ARG A 127 -12.59 2.78 4.77
C ARG A 127 -11.93 1.54 5.36
N ARG A 128 -12.60 0.40 5.22
CA ARG A 128 -12.08 -0.91 5.59
C ARG A 128 -11.59 -1.71 4.39
N ASP A 129 -12.20 -1.49 3.23
CA ASP A 129 -11.97 -2.31 2.05
C ASP A 129 -10.94 -1.67 1.14
N TRP A 130 -9.96 -2.49 0.73
CA TRP A 130 -9.01 -2.15 -0.30
C TRP A 130 -9.69 -2.13 -1.66
N MET A 131 -9.41 -1.09 -2.44
CA MET A 131 -9.92 -0.93 -3.80
C MET A 131 -8.78 -1.17 -4.79
N LEU A 132 -8.96 -2.15 -5.67
CA LEU A 132 -8.03 -2.45 -6.76
C LEU A 132 -8.42 -1.66 -8.00
N ARG A 133 -7.48 -0.85 -8.49
CA ARG A 133 -7.59 -0.09 -9.73
C ARG A 133 -6.66 -0.70 -10.78
N LYS A 134 -7.19 -0.85 -12.00
CA LYS A 134 -6.42 -1.23 -13.18
C LYS A 134 -6.24 -0.02 -14.08
N THR A 135 -5.04 0.19 -14.57
CA THR A 135 -4.69 1.23 -15.55
C THR A 135 -4.14 0.57 -16.81
N VAL A 136 -4.69 0.92 -17.97
CA VAL A 136 -4.24 0.46 -19.28
C VAL A 136 -3.86 1.68 -20.12
N GLY A 137 -2.55 1.86 -20.36
CA GLY A 137 -2.03 3.09 -20.95
C GLY A 137 -2.32 4.31 -20.07
N VAL A 138 -3.20 5.21 -20.53
CA VAL A 138 -3.65 6.41 -19.79
C VAL A 138 -5.08 6.29 -19.23
N LYS A 139 -5.74 5.15 -19.44
CA LYS A 139 -7.12 4.92 -19.02
C LYS A 139 -7.15 4.15 -17.71
N ASP A 140 -7.75 4.74 -16.70
CA ASP A 140 -8.09 4.07 -15.45
C ASP A 140 -9.47 3.39 -15.58
N THR A 141 -9.57 2.15 -15.10
CA THR A 141 -10.86 1.51 -14.88
C THR A 141 -11.48 1.96 -13.57
N GLU A 142 -12.78 1.75 -13.41
CA GLU A 142 -13.44 1.92 -12.12
C GLU A 142 -12.79 0.99 -11.07
N PRO A 143 -12.44 1.50 -9.87
CA PRO A 143 -11.88 0.67 -8.81
C PRO A 143 -12.90 -0.36 -8.32
N LEU A 144 -12.44 -1.60 -8.13
CA LEU A 144 -13.25 -2.70 -7.61
C LEU A 144 -12.74 -3.14 -6.24
N ALA A 145 -13.63 -3.68 -5.40
CA ALA A 145 -13.22 -4.22 -4.11
C ALA A 145 -12.21 -5.36 -4.30
N PHE A 146 -11.10 -5.31 -3.57
CA PHE A 146 -10.06 -6.33 -3.60
C PHE A 146 -10.49 -7.52 -2.72
N THR A 147 -11.00 -8.57 -3.36
CA THR A 147 -11.48 -9.79 -2.70
C THR A 147 -10.68 -11.02 -3.16
N ALA A 148 -10.75 -12.10 -2.38
CA ALA A 148 -10.14 -13.38 -2.71
C ALA A 148 -10.52 -13.87 -4.13
N ASP A 149 -11.82 -13.83 -4.46
CA ASP A 149 -12.32 -14.28 -5.75
C ASP A 149 -11.78 -13.44 -6.91
N TYR A 150 -11.75 -12.11 -6.73
CA TYR A 150 -11.26 -11.21 -7.77
C TYR A 150 -9.75 -11.40 -7.98
N PHE A 151 -8.99 -11.46 -6.88
CA PHE A 151 -7.55 -11.69 -6.92
C PHE A 151 -7.22 -13.06 -7.54
N GLY A 152 -7.92 -14.12 -7.13
CA GLY A 152 -7.74 -15.46 -7.67
C GLY A 152 -7.97 -15.55 -9.18
N ARG A 153 -8.96 -14.81 -9.72
CA ARG A 153 -9.18 -14.72 -11.18
C ARG A 153 -8.02 -14.05 -11.91
N LEU A 154 -7.47 -12.98 -11.34
CA LEU A 154 -6.30 -12.30 -11.92
C LEU A 154 -5.08 -13.23 -11.93
N LEU A 155 -4.83 -13.94 -10.83
CA LEU A 155 -3.75 -14.91 -10.72
C LEU A 155 -3.90 -16.08 -11.70
N GLN A 156 -5.12 -16.62 -11.90
CA GLN A 156 -5.37 -17.65 -12.91
C GLN A 156 -5.07 -17.16 -14.33
N GLY A 157 -5.32 -15.88 -14.61
CA GLY A 157 -5.05 -15.26 -15.90
C GLY A 157 -3.56 -15.19 -16.27
N VAL A 158 -2.66 -15.27 -15.30
CA VAL A 158 -1.20 -15.26 -15.54
C VAL A 158 -0.55 -16.64 -15.48
N VAL A 159 -1.30 -17.69 -15.13
CA VAL A 159 -0.79 -19.06 -15.20
C VAL A 159 -0.86 -19.54 -16.65
N PRO A 160 0.26 -20.00 -17.26
CA PRO A 160 0.24 -20.53 -18.62
C PRO A 160 -0.72 -21.70 -18.74
N GLN A 161 -1.76 -21.55 -19.56
CA GLN A 161 -2.62 -22.68 -19.93
C GLN A 161 -1.87 -23.53 -20.95
N ARG A 162 -1.67 -24.82 -20.65
CA ARG A 162 -1.17 -25.77 -21.66
C ARG A 162 -2.22 -25.83 -22.78
N GLN A 163 -1.90 -25.25 -23.93
CA GLN A 163 -2.58 -25.61 -25.17
C GLN A 163 -2.20 -27.07 -25.43
N GLY A 164 -3.15 -27.98 -25.20
CA GLY A 164 -3.05 -29.37 -25.62
C GLY A 164 -3.24 -29.50 -27.12
#